data_AF-A0AAU6B9W6-F1
#
_entry.id   AF-A0AAU6B9W6-F1
#
_cell.length_a   1.000
_cell.length_b   1.000
_cell.length_c   1.000
_cell.angle_alpha   90.00
_cell.angle_beta   90.00
_cell.angle_gamma   90.00
#
_symmetry.space_group_name_H-M   'P 1'
#
loop_
_entity.id
_entity.type
_entity.pdbx_description
1 polymer ?
#
loop_
_entity_poly.entity_id
_entity_poly.type
_entity_poly.pdbx_seq_one_letter_code
_entity_poly.pdbx_strand_id
1 'polypeptide(L)'
;MIRVPSRPGKTEIDPLLGEYDRLVILGTDADLAAVVVRLLRKDRVSGVSVGFVPAAPDSAVAALWRLPSNPSEALELALTGTDAAVPLVREDNGGVLVGRATLRDVHGQGYCDETVAFDGTAATIEVSPDAAGIAARVTRGKLIKRSTTLRGRAFQIGCHPTSLVSDGVRHPREVTKWTWYRHVEDLRLVRPAGT
;
A
#
# COMPACT_ATOMS: atom_id res chain seq x y z
N MET A 1 -1.44 -24.88 4.60
CA MET A 1 -2.04 -23.60 5.04
C MET A 1 -1.70 -23.39 6.50
N ILE A 2 -1.10 -22.24 6.86
CA ILE A 2 -0.74 -21.91 8.24
C ILE A 2 -1.67 -20.78 8.70
N ARG A 3 -2.24 -20.89 9.90
CA ARG A 3 -3.06 -19.84 10.49
C ARG A 3 -2.19 -19.02 11.44
N VAL A 4 -2.20 -17.70 11.24
CA VAL A 4 -1.44 -16.73 12.03
C VAL A 4 -2.38 -15.62 12.53
N PRO A 5 -2.00 -14.85 13.57
CA PRO A 5 -2.75 -13.66 14.00
C PRO A 5 -2.84 -12.61 12.89
N SER A 6 -3.77 -11.65 13.03
CA SER A 6 -3.83 -10.50 12.13
C SER A 6 -2.57 -9.63 12.24
N ARG A 7 -2.15 -9.08 11.10
CA ARG A 7 -0.91 -8.32 10.90
C ARG A 7 0.29 -9.10 11.45
N PRO A 8 0.58 -10.29 10.91
CA PRO A 8 1.58 -11.20 11.44
C PRO A 8 2.97 -10.58 11.45
N GLY A 9 3.76 -10.90 12.48
CA GLY A 9 5.04 -10.29 12.74
C GLY A 9 6.22 -11.16 12.35
N LYS A 10 7.36 -10.86 12.97
CA LYS A 10 8.61 -11.59 12.78
C LYS A 10 8.46 -13.08 13.11
N THR A 11 7.82 -13.39 14.24
CA THR A 11 7.73 -14.76 14.78
C THR A 11 6.95 -15.67 13.85
N GLU A 12 5.94 -15.13 13.18
CA GLU A 12 5.07 -15.90 12.30
C GLU A 12 5.62 -16.02 10.87
N ILE A 13 6.21 -14.94 10.34
CA ILE A 13 6.57 -14.86 8.92
C ILE A 13 8.02 -15.25 8.65
N ASP A 14 8.98 -14.79 9.45
CA ASP A 14 10.41 -15.02 9.16
C ASP A 14 10.78 -16.50 9.01
N PRO A 15 10.23 -17.45 9.80
CA PRO A 15 10.50 -18.88 9.61
C PRO A 15 10.06 -19.43 8.26
N LEU A 16 9.10 -18.79 7.59
CA LEU A 16 8.59 -19.19 6.27
C LEU A 16 9.46 -18.63 5.13
N LEU A 17 10.35 -17.67 5.42
CA LEU A 17 11.16 -17.00 4.42
C LEU A 17 12.43 -17.80 4.15
N GLY A 18 12.67 -18.12 2.86
CA GLY A 18 13.86 -18.88 2.44
C GLY A 18 13.58 -20.33 2.06
N GLU A 19 12.48 -20.89 2.56
CA GLU A 19 12.01 -22.23 2.18
C GLU A 19 11.11 -22.20 0.94
N TYR A 20 10.38 -21.09 0.75
CA TYR A 20 9.42 -20.92 -0.33
C TYR A 20 9.76 -19.72 -1.21
N ASP A 21 9.53 -19.87 -2.52
CA ASP A 21 9.62 -18.81 -3.54
C ASP A 21 8.26 -18.14 -3.81
N ARG A 22 7.17 -18.68 -3.27
CA ARG A 22 5.82 -18.13 -3.33
C ARG A 22 5.12 -18.13 -1.98
N LEU A 23 4.50 -17.00 -1.63
CA LEU A 23 3.62 -16.86 -0.47
C LEU A 23 2.23 -16.42 -0.91
N VAL A 24 1.20 -17.13 -0.45
CA VAL A 24 -0.21 -16.77 -0.69
C VAL A 24 -0.84 -16.30 0.61
N ILE A 25 -1.32 -15.06 0.62
CA ILE A 25 -1.92 -14.41 1.79
C ILE A 25 -3.44 -14.34 1.58
N LEU A 26 -4.20 -15.00 2.44
CA LEU A 26 -5.64 -14.79 2.61
C LEU A 26 -5.83 -13.82 3.77
N GLY A 27 -6.30 -12.60 3.51
CA GLY A 27 -6.42 -11.60 4.58
C GLY A 27 -6.79 -10.20 4.12
N THR A 28 -6.62 -9.25 5.02
CA THR A 28 -6.82 -7.82 4.77
C THR A 28 -5.60 -7.18 4.10
N ASP A 29 -5.76 -5.98 3.56
CA ASP A 29 -4.64 -5.19 3.03
C ASP A 29 -3.54 -4.98 4.09
N ALA A 30 -3.92 -4.86 5.37
CA ALA A 30 -3.01 -4.74 6.49
C ALA A 30 -2.21 -6.02 6.75
N ASP A 31 -2.81 -7.20 6.56
CA ASP A 31 -2.12 -8.48 6.70
C ASP A 31 -1.09 -8.64 5.58
N LEU A 32 -1.45 -8.25 4.36
CA LEU A 32 -0.51 -8.19 3.23
C LEU A 32 0.65 -7.22 3.53
N ALA A 33 0.35 -6.00 3.98
CA ALA A 33 1.37 -5.01 4.34
C ALA A 33 2.34 -5.55 5.40
N ALA A 34 1.82 -6.28 6.40
CA ALA A 34 2.63 -6.91 7.43
C ALA A 34 3.56 -8.00 6.87
N VAL A 35 3.10 -8.84 5.93
CA VAL A 35 3.97 -9.81 5.27
C VAL A 35 5.02 -9.12 4.39
N VAL A 36 4.60 -8.14 3.58
CA VAL A 36 5.51 -7.42 2.67
C VAL A 36 6.60 -6.66 3.44
N VAL A 37 6.30 -6.08 4.60
CA VAL A 37 7.35 -5.43 5.42
C VAL A 37 8.37 -6.45 5.94
N ARG A 38 7.97 -7.71 6.19
CA ARG A 38 8.92 -8.78 6.55
C ARG A 38 9.78 -9.19 5.37
N LEU A 39 9.20 -9.34 4.17
CA LEU A 39 9.96 -9.59 2.94
C LEU A 39 10.99 -8.48 2.69
N LEU A 40 10.59 -7.22 2.86
CA LEU A 40 11.47 -6.07 2.71
C LEU A 40 12.64 -6.12 3.70
N ARG A 41 12.37 -6.40 4.99
CA ARG A 41 13.39 -6.47 6.05
C ARG A 41 14.35 -7.65 5.93
N LYS A 42 14.06 -8.59 5.03
CA LYS A 42 14.85 -9.80 4.79
C LYS A 42 15.46 -9.81 3.39
N ASP A 43 15.36 -8.71 2.65
CA ASP A 43 15.85 -8.55 1.29
C ASP A 43 15.26 -9.62 0.34
N ARG A 44 13.95 -9.86 0.44
CA ARG A 44 13.21 -10.91 -0.31
C ARG A 44 12.12 -10.38 -1.23
N VAL A 45 11.91 -9.06 -1.31
CA VAL A 45 10.81 -8.45 -2.07
C VAL A 45 10.85 -8.76 -3.57
N SER A 46 12.06 -8.81 -4.15
CA SER A 46 12.29 -9.12 -5.56
C SER A 46 12.38 -10.63 -5.85
N GLY A 47 12.50 -11.47 -4.81
CA GLY A 47 12.76 -12.91 -4.94
C GLY A 47 11.64 -13.83 -4.45
N VAL A 48 10.53 -13.29 -3.93
CA VAL A 48 9.37 -14.07 -3.47
C VAL A 48 8.11 -13.58 -4.17
N SER A 49 7.48 -14.46 -4.95
CA SER A 49 6.18 -14.24 -5.58
C SER A 49 5.09 -14.15 -4.50
N VAL A 50 4.33 -13.06 -4.51
CA VAL A 50 3.26 -12.80 -3.54
C VAL A 50 1.89 -12.93 -4.20
N GLY A 51 1.11 -13.92 -3.80
CA GLY A 51 -0.30 -14.05 -4.12
C GLY A 51 -1.17 -13.47 -3.01
N PHE A 52 -2.25 -12.77 -3.37
CA PHE A 52 -3.15 -12.17 -2.40
C PHE A 52 -4.61 -12.52 -2.72
N VAL A 53 -5.32 -12.97 -1.69
CA VAL A 53 -6.74 -13.28 -1.70
C VAL A 53 -7.41 -12.35 -0.68
N PRO A 54 -8.10 -11.30 -1.14
CA PRO A 54 -8.66 -10.29 -0.25
C PRO A 54 -9.81 -10.88 0.59
N ALA A 55 -9.76 -10.65 1.90
CA ALA A 55 -10.80 -11.06 2.82
C ALA A 55 -12.02 -10.11 2.83
N ALA A 56 -11.88 -8.92 2.26
CA ALA A 56 -12.91 -7.89 2.22
C ALA A 56 -13.16 -7.38 0.78
N PRO A 57 -14.42 -7.13 0.40
CA PRO A 57 -14.77 -6.72 -0.96
C PRO A 57 -14.27 -5.31 -1.33
N ASP A 58 -13.92 -4.49 -0.34
CA ASP A 58 -13.45 -3.11 -0.50
C ASP A 58 -11.91 -2.98 -0.41
N SER A 59 -11.18 -4.09 -0.53
CA SER A 59 -9.71 -4.10 -0.58
C SER A 59 -9.17 -3.12 -1.62
N ALA A 60 -8.38 -2.15 -1.16
CA ALA A 60 -7.74 -1.16 -2.02
C ALA A 60 -6.67 -1.83 -2.89
N VAL A 61 -5.96 -2.82 -2.34
CA VAL A 61 -5.00 -3.65 -3.08
C VAL A 61 -5.68 -4.38 -4.24
N ALA A 62 -6.82 -5.03 -3.98
CA ALA A 62 -7.57 -5.75 -5.01
C ALA A 62 -8.02 -4.82 -6.14
N ALA A 63 -8.56 -3.65 -5.79
CA ALA A 63 -8.97 -2.65 -6.77
C ALA A 63 -7.77 -2.11 -7.58
N LEU A 64 -6.65 -1.81 -6.91
CA LEU A 64 -5.44 -1.25 -7.53
C LEU A 64 -4.83 -2.21 -8.56
N TRP A 65 -4.79 -3.51 -8.22
CA TRP A 65 -4.14 -4.54 -9.05
C TRP A 65 -5.12 -5.40 -9.86
N ARG A 66 -6.41 -5.03 -9.86
CA ARG A 66 -7.50 -5.71 -10.56
C ARG A 66 -7.64 -7.19 -10.17
N LEU A 67 -7.44 -7.50 -8.90
CA LEU A 67 -7.62 -8.88 -8.41
C LEU A 67 -9.10 -9.29 -8.48
N PRO A 68 -9.40 -10.58 -8.75
CA PRO A 68 -10.78 -11.07 -8.76
C PRO A 68 -11.48 -10.80 -7.43
N SER A 69 -12.76 -10.43 -7.49
CA SER A 69 -13.61 -10.25 -6.30
C SER A 69 -14.20 -11.58 -5.80
N ASN A 70 -14.28 -12.59 -6.67
CA ASN A 70 -14.66 -13.95 -6.28
C ASN A 70 -13.50 -14.62 -5.52
N PRO A 71 -13.70 -15.09 -4.27
CA PRO A 71 -12.61 -15.68 -3.48
C PRO A 71 -11.96 -16.92 -4.11
N SER A 72 -12.73 -17.76 -4.80
CA SER A 72 -12.20 -18.95 -5.47
C SER A 72 -11.33 -18.57 -6.67
N GLU A 73 -11.78 -17.61 -7.49
CA GLU A 73 -10.98 -17.10 -8.61
C GLU A 73 -9.72 -16.39 -8.13
N ALA A 74 -9.81 -15.62 -7.05
CA ALA A 74 -8.66 -14.96 -6.43
C ALA A 74 -7.66 -15.98 -5.88
N LEU A 75 -8.13 -17.08 -5.28
CA LEU A 75 -7.28 -18.16 -4.79
C LEU A 75 -6.60 -18.90 -5.94
N GLU A 76 -7.32 -19.27 -6.98
CA GLU A 76 -6.76 -19.90 -8.18
C GLU A 76 -5.68 -19.01 -8.82
N LEU A 77 -5.97 -17.71 -8.96
CA LEU A 77 -5.00 -16.73 -9.45
C LEU A 77 -3.78 -16.67 -8.52
N ALA A 78 -3.96 -16.53 -7.21
CA ALA A 78 -2.86 -16.41 -6.26
C ALA A 78 -1.96 -17.66 -6.23
N LEU A 79 -2.53 -18.85 -6.46
CA LEU A 79 -1.81 -20.12 -6.49
C LEU A 79 -1.08 -20.34 -7.81
N THR A 80 -1.70 -20.05 -8.95
CA THR A 80 -1.23 -20.49 -10.28
C THR A 80 -0.80 -19.37 -11.21
N GLY A 81 -1.24 -18.13 -10.94
CA GLY A 81 -0.97 -16.98 -11.77
C GLY A 81 0.51 -16.59 -11.81
N THR A 82 0.90 -15.91 -12.88
CA THR A 82 2.23 -15.31 -13.02
C THR A 82 2.32 -14.02 -12.21
N ASP A 83 3.47 -13.79 -11.58
CA ASP A 83 3.77 -12.56 -10.89
C ASP A 83 4.38 -11.50 -11.82
N ALA A 84 4.13 -10.23 -11.50
CA ALA A 84 4.73 -9.09 -12.16
C ALA A 84 5.44 -8.20 -11.13
N ALA A 85 6.48 -7.50 -11.57
CA ALA A 85 7.09 -6.43 -10.78
C ALA A 85 6.09 -5.28 -10.64
N VAL A 86 5.74 -4.93 -9.41
CA VAL A 86 4.90 -3.77 -9.09
C VAL A 86 5.63 -2.83 -8.13
N PRO A 87 5.47 -1.51 -8.25
CA PRO A 87 6.16 -0.56 -7.39
C PRO A 87 5.82 -0.79 -5.91
N LEU A 88 6.86 -0.97 -5.10
CA LEU A 88 6.72 -1.02 -3.64
C LEU A 88 6.87 0.38 -3.07
N VAL A 89 5.89 0.81 -2.28
CA VAL A 89 5.93 2.11 -1.60
C VAL A 89 6.35 1.92 -0.16
N ARG A 90 7.36 2.65 0.27
CA ARG A 90 7.82 2.73 1.66
C ARG A 90 7.28 3.96 2.35
N GLU A 91 7.13 3.82 3.65
CA GLU A 91 6.81 4.90 4.58
C GLU A 91 8.05 5.26 5.41
N ASP A 92 8.16 6.52 5.85
CA ASP A 92 9.28 6.99 6.67
C ASP A 92 9.33 6.39 8.08
N ASN A 93 8.20 5.89 8.59
CA ASN A 93 8.12 5.13 9.85
C ASN A 93 8.71 3.69 9.76
N GLY A 94 9.22 3.28 8.60
CA GLY A 94 9.74 1.92 8.37
C GLY A 94 8.67 0.88 7.98
N GLY A 95 7.47 1.33 7.65
CA GLY A 95 6.39 0.57 7.05
C GLY A 95 6.42 0.55 5.51
N VAL A 96 5.38 -0.04 4.95
CA VAL A 96 5.09 -0.08 3.51
C VAL A 96 3.63 0.27 3.28
N LEU A 97 3.34 0.78 2.10
CA LEU A 97 1.98 1.00 1.62
C LEU A 97 1.73 0.09 0.41
N VAL A 98 0.79 -0.84 0.51
CA VAL A 98 0.48 -1.80 -0.56
C VAL A 98 -0.83 -1.50 -1.30
N GLY A 99 -1.75 -0.77 -0.67
CA GLY A 99 -3.04 -0.41 -1.23
C GLY A 99 -3.29 1.10 -1.21
N ARG A 100 -3.63 1.65 -0.03
CA ARG A 100 -4.03 3.06 0.08
C ARG A 100 -3.84 3.63 1.49
N ALA A 101 -3.23 4.82 1.53
CA ALA A 101 -3.22 5.70 2.68
C ALA A 101 -4.25 6.81 2.49
N THR A 102 -4.87 7.26 3.58
CA THR A 102 -5.85 8.34 3.58
C THR A 102 -5.67 9.24 4.80
N LEU A 103 -5.65 10.55 4.54
CA LEU A 103 -5.74 11.59 5.55
C LEU A 103 -6.96 12.45 5.27
N ARG A 104 -7.60 12.97 6.33
CA ARG A 104 -8.76 13.86 6.23
C ARG A 104 -8.47 15.15 6.97
N ASP A 105 -9.14 16.22 6.53
CA ASP A 105 -9.09 17.54 7.18
C ASP A 105 -7.66 18.03 7.43
N VAL A 106 -6.80 17.89 6.41
CA VAL A 106 -5.38 18.23 6.49
C VAL A 106 -5.21 19.74 6.35
N HIS A 107 -4.48 20.36 7.27
CA HIS A 107 -3.99 21.73 7.17
C HIS A 107 -2.47 21.72 7.15
N GLY A 108 -1.84 22.19 6.07
CA GLY A 108 -0.40 22.17 5.91
C GLY A 108 0.05 22.28 4.47
N GLN A 109 1.17 21.63 4.17
CA GLN A 109 1.77 21.58 2.83
C GLN A 109 2.09 20.15 2.45
N GLY A 110 2.02 19.88 1.14
CA GLY A 110 2.48 18.62 0.59
C GLY A 110 3.07 18.78 -0.79
N TYR A 111 4.07 17.94 -1.06
CA TYR A 111 4.88 17.96 -2.26
C TYR A 111 4.87 16.56 -2.88
N CYS A 112 4.69 16.49 -4.19
CA CYS A 112 4.93 15.29 -4.97
C CYS A 112 6.19 15.55 -5.79
N ASP A 113 7.27 14.85 -5.45
CA ASP A 113 8.62 15.19 -5.90
C ASP A 113 8.90 16.70 -5.67
N GLU A 114 9.27 17.46 -6.69
CA GLU A 114 9.48 18.91 -6.61
C GLU A 114 8.19 19.75 -6.72
N THR A 115 7.06 19.13 -7.08
CA THR A 115 5.81 19.84 -7.36
C THR A 115 4.99 20.04 -6.07
N VAL A 116 4.58 21.29 -5.81
CA VAL A 116 3.63 21.59 -4.74
C VAL A 116 2.28 20.94 -5.07
N ALA A 117 1.91 19.89 -4.33
CA ALA A 117 0.62 19.24 -4.46
C ALA A 117 -0.48 20.05 -3.75
N PHE A 118 -0.14 20.60 -2.58
CA PHE A 118 -1.02 21.53 -1.87
C PHE A 118 -0.28 22.42 -0.88
N ASP A 119 -0.83 23.61 -0.69
CA ASP A 119 -0.58 24.53 0.43
C ASP A 119 -1.94 24.96 1.01
N GLY A 120 -2.05 25.00 2.34
CA GLY A 120 -3.27 25.26 3.09
C GLY A 120 -4.11 24.01 3.40
N THR A 121 -5.43 24.09 3.18
CA THR A 121 -6.36 23.00 3.54
C THR A 121 -6.59 22.01 2.39
N ALA A 122 -6.57 20.72 2.71
CA ALA A 122 -7.09 19.63 1.90
C ALA A 122 -8.17 18.87 2.70
N ALA A 123 -9.35 18.68 2.11
CA ALA A 123 -10.42 17.91 2.72
C ALA A 123 -10.04 16.42 2.84
N THR A 124 -9.33 15.90 1.85
CA THR A 124 -8.84 14.52 1.85
C THR A 124 -7.57 14.42 1.01
N ILE A 125 -6.63 13.60 1.46
CA ILE A 125 -5.46 13.19 0.69
C ILE A 125 -5.49 11.67 0.65
N GLU A 126 -5.49 11.09 -0.55
CA GLU A 126 -5.34 9.65 -0.77
C GLU A 126 -4.01 9.39 -1.48
N VAL A 127 -3.21 8.47 -0.95
CA VAL A 127 -1.95 8.04 -1.55
C VAL A 127 -2.04 6.56 -1.85
N SER A 128 -1.59 6.13 -3.03
CA SER A 128 -1.51 4.72 -3.41
C SER A 128 -0.23 4.46 -4.20
N PRO A 129 0.22 3.19 -4.30
CA PRO A 129 1.20 2.81 -5.31
C PRO A 129 0.73 3.16 -6.72
N ASP A 130 1.68 3.44 -7.60
CA ASP A 130 1.47 3.76 -9.01
C ASP A 130 2.67 3.32 -9.84
N ALA A 131 2.50 3.17 -11.16
CA ALA A 131 3.58 2.81 -12.09
C ALA A 131 4.82 3.71 -11.97
N ALA A 132 4.64 5.02 -11.71
CA ALA A 132 5.74 5.96 -11.46
C ALA A 132 6.38 5.81 -10.06
N GLY A 133 5.67 5.21 -9.12
CA GLY A 133 6.04 5.07 -7.72
C GLY A 133 4.82 5.22 -6.83
N ILE A 134 4.32 6.45 -6.74
CA ILE A 134 3.11 6.80 -5.99
C ILE A 134 2.15 7.62 -6.85
N ALA A 135 0.87 7.60 -6.48
CA ALA A 135 -0.12 8.57 -6.89
C ALA A 135 -0.73 9.22 -5.64
N ALA A 136 -0.74 10.55 -5.59
CA ALA A 136 -1.33 11.34 -4.52
C ALA A 136 -2.52 12.12 -5.06
N ARG A 137 -3.73 11.77 -4.64
CA ARG A 137 -4.97 12.49 -4.94
C ARG A 137 -5.28 13.45 -3.78
N VAL A 138 -5.17 14.75 -4.05
CA VAL A 138 -5.56 15.80 -3.11
C VAL A 138 -6.93 16.31 -3.48
N THR A 139 -7.86 16.30 -2.53
CA THR A 139 -9.22 16.86 -2.68
C THR A 139 -9.39 18.07 -1.78
N ARG A 140 -9.84 19.19 -2.36
CA ARG A 140 -10.06 20.47 -1.68
C ARG A 140 -11.52 20.92 -1.83
N GLY A 141 -11.95 21.80 -0.92
CA GLY A 141 -13.29 22.39 -0.90
C GLY A 141 -14.31 21.59 -0.05
N LYS A 142 -15.25 22.30 0.58
CA LYS A 142 -16.29 21.71 1.44
C LYS A 142 -17.58 21.42 0.67
N LEU A 143 -18.09 22.40 -0.08
CA LEU A 143 -19.34 22.30 -0.85
C LEU A 143 -19.09 21.85 -2.30
N ILE A 144 -18.11 22.47 -2.97
CA ILE A 144 -17.67 22.09 -4.31
C ILE A 144 -16.29 21.43 -4.17
N LYS A 145 -16.24 20.11 -4.31
CA LYS A 145 -15.00 19.34 -4.22
C LYS A 145 -14.24 19.40 -5.52
N ARG A 146 -12.96 19.76 -5.46
CA ARG A 146 -12.01 19.68 -6.58
C ARG A 146 -10.89 18.74 -6.20
N SER A 147 -10.61 17.77 -7.06
CA SER A 147 -9.53 16.80 -6.85
C SER A 147 -8.45 16.96 -7.90
N THR A 148 -7.21 16.79 -7.49
CA THR A 148 -6.04 16.76 -8.37
C THR A 148 -5.19 15.56 -7.99
N THR A 149 -4.77 14.77 -8.98
CA THR A 149 -3.88 13.64 -8.77
C THR A 149 -2.50 13.98 -9.31
N LEU A 150 -1.50 13.89 -8.46
CA LEU A 150 -0.09 13.96 -8.82
C LEU A 150 0.50 12.56 -8.80
N ARG A 151 1.46 12.30 -9.68
CA ARG A 151 2.15 11.02 -9.81
C ARG A 151 3.64 11.29 -9.80
N GLY A 152 4.39 10.47 -9.09
CA GLY A 152 5.80 10.74 -8.84
C GLY A 152 6.49 9.62 -8.09
N ARG A 153 7.72 9.87 -7.65
CA ARG A 153 8.52 8.92 -6.88
C ARG A 153 8.29 9.07 -5.38
N ALA A 154 7.97 10.27 -4.90
CA ALA A 154 7.72 10.54 -3.51
C ALA A 154 6.57 11.52 -3.29
N PHE A 155 5.85 11.34 -2.20
CA PHE A 155 4.89 12.30 -1.69
C PHE A 155 5.19 12.58 -0.22
N GLN A 156 5.37 13.85 0.12
CA GLN A 156 5.73 14.31 1.45
C GLN A 156 4.69 15.29 1.95
N ILE A 157 4.35 15.21 3.23
CA ILE A 157 3.47 16.17 3.88
C ILE A 157 4.09 16.69 5.18
N GLY A 158 3.86 17.97 5.45
CA GLY A 158 4.02 18.60 6.76
C GLY A 158 2.72 19.31 7.10
N CYS A 159 2.14 19.03 8.27
CA CYS A 159 0.79 19.45 8.61
C CYS A 159 0.57 19.59 10.12
N HIS A 160 -0.53 20.23 10.49
CA HIS A 160 -1.08 20.11 11.84
C HIS A 160 -1.47 18.65 12.14
N PRO A 161 -1.54 18.27 13.42
CA PRO A 161 -1.94 16.92 13.80
C PRO A 161 -3.20 16.46 13.07
N THR A 162 -3.10 15.32 12.39
CA THR A 162 -4.23 14.70 11.68
C THR A 162 -4.15 13.18 11.77
N SER A 163 -5.29 12.54 11.57
CA SER A 163 -5.40 11.07 11.56
C SER A 163 -5.00 10.50 10.20
N LEU A 164 -4.04 9.58 10.21
CA LEU A 164 -3.66 8.76 9.05
C LEU A 164 -4.31 7.37 9.16
N VAL A 165 -4.88 6.88 8.06
CA VAL A 165 -5.23 5.47 7.87
C VAL A 165 -4.35 4.92 6.75
N SER A 166 -3.61 3.84 7.01
CA SER A 166 -2.74 3.18 6.03
C SER A 166 -3.17 1.71 5.90
N ASP A 167 -3.52 1.28 4.69
CA ASP A 167 -4.00 -0.08 4.37
C ASP A 167 -5.10 -0.57 5.33
N GLY A 168 -6.05 0.32 5.63
CA GLY A 168 -7.19 0.07 6.52
C GLY A 168 -6.88 0.21 8.03
N VAL A 169 -5.62 0.40 8.42
CA VAL A 169 -5.22 0.56 9.82
C VAL A 169 -5.06 2.04 10.16
N ARG A 170 -5.83 2.52 11.14
CA ARG A 170 -5.62 3.84 11.72
C ARG A 170 -4.28 3.86 12.47
N HIS A 171 -3.43 4.83 12.13
CA HIS A 171 -2.21 5.10 12.86
C HIS A 171 -2.53 5.47 14.32
N PRO A 172 -1.83 4.92 15.33
CA PRO A 172 -2.21 5.07 16.74
C PRO A 172 -2.08 6.49 17.29
N ARG A 173 -1.33 7.35 16.59
CA ARG A 173 -1.12 8.76 16.96
C ARG A 173 -1.42 9.63 15.76
N GLU A 174 -1.86 10.85 16.02
CA GLU A 174 -1.91 11.87 14.98
C GLU A 174 -0.51 12.14 14.44
N VAL A 175 -0.44 12.43 13.14
CA VAL A 175 0.80 12.69 12.44
C VAL A 175 0.88 14.18 12.11
N THR A 176 2.07 14.75 12.21
CA THR A 176 2.36 16.14 11.78
C THR A 176 3.23 16.18 10.53
N LYS A 177 3.77 15.04 10.13
CA LYS A 177 4.50 14.84 8.87
C LYS A 177 4.41 13.38 8.48
N TRP A 178 4.50 13.11 7.19
CA TRP A 178 4.60 11.75 6.67
C TRP A 178 5.19 11.76 5.27
N THR A 179 5.91 10.70 4.91
CA THR A 179 6.49 10.54 3.58
C THR A 179 6.19 9.16 3.03
N TRP A 180 5.71 9.11 1.79
CA TRP A 180 5.63 7.91 0.96
C TRP A 180 6.63 8.03 -0.17
N TYR A 181 7.35 6.96 -0.46
CA TYR A 181 8.31 6.96 -1.57
C TYR A 181 8.47 5.59 -2.20
N ARG A 182 8.75 5.56 -3.50
CA ARG A 182 9.06 4.35 -4.24
C ARG A 182 10.35 3.72 -3.71
N HIS A 183 10.27 2.44 -3.37
CA HIS A 183 11.43 1.63 -3.07
C HIS A 183 12.22 1.29 -4.34
N VAL A 184 13.51 1.00 -4.18
CA VAL A 184 14.40 0.67 -5.31
C VAL A 184 14.08 -0.68 -5.93
N GLU A 185 13.61 -1.63 -5.12
CA GLU A 185 13.12 -2.92 -5.58
C GLU A 185 11.59 -2.92 -5.68
N ASP A 186 11.09 -3.59 -6.72
CA ASP A 186 9.68 -3.83 -6.92
C ASP A 186 9.23 -5.11 -6.20
N LEU A 187 7.98 -5.11 -5.74
CA LEU A 187 7.32 -6.31 -5.21
C LEU A 187 6.96 -7.24 -6.37
N ARG A 188 7.21 -8.54 -6.22
CA ARG A 188 6.71 -9.57 -7.14
C ARG A 188 5.28 -9.94 -6.76
N LEU A 189 4.28 -9.33 -7.39
CA LEU A 189 2.86 -9.54 -7.07
C LEU A 189 2.17 -10.36 -8.17
N VAL A 190 1.46 -11.42 -7.78
CA VAL A 190 0.56 -12.17 -8.66
C VAL A 190 -0.69 -11.34 -8.92
N ARG A 191 -0.97 -11.08 -10.20
CA ARG A 191 -2.10 -10.28 -10.68
C ARG A 191 -2.50 -10.73 -12.08
N PRO A 192 -3.71 -10.41 -12.57
CA PRO A 192 -4.06 -10.71 -13.95
C PRO A 192 -3.08 -10.06 -14.93
N ALA A 193 -2.75 -10.78 -16.00
CA ALA A 193 -1.93 -10.25 -17.07
C ALA A 193 -2.55 -8.95 -17.60
N GLY A 194 -1.72 -7.93 -17.80
CA GLY A 194 -2.17 -6.67 -18.39
C GLY A 194 -2.67 -6.94 -19.80
N THR A 195 -3.94 -6.62 -20.06
CA THR A 195 -4.47 -6.42 -21.42
C THR A 195 -4.12 -5.01 -21.87
#